data_AF-A0A538PG79-F1
#
_entry.id   AF-A0A538PG79-F1
#
_cell.length_a   1.000
_cell.length_b   1.000
_cell.length_c   1.000
_cell.angle_alpha   90.00
_cell.angle_beta   90.00
_cell.angle_gamma   90.00
#
_symmetry.space_group_name_H-M   'P 1'
#
loop_
_entity.id
_entity.type
_entity.pdbx_description
1 polymer ?
#
loop_
_entity_poly.entity_id
_entity_poly.type
_entity_poly.pdbx_seq_one_letter_code
_entity_poly.pdbx_strand_id
1 'polypeptide(L)'
;MTLSWDWSDGPPAPDESALYPITGPTGPNDATDRRAHAFESACLYDVTFKAVDDDAASGEDHVSILITQTGQRARQDGYWQQQLGRNGAQLSQDVVACYVAIVGRVSAVFSEARAAANADDAFTVLNLRQNSGSELEKLDREIMVAWLNFASGAVGYSQMVDTNGDGTADTPFNQVMQAAESVRLDPAAPAAALRFQTQLVHQVSVHM
;
A
#
# COMPACT_ATOMS: atom_id res chain seq x y z
N MET A 1 -13.86 -33.57 1.50
CA MET A 1 -12.91 -32.47 1.20
C MET A 1 -13.21 -31.33 2.17
N THR A 2 -12.18 -30.68 2.67
CA THR A 2 -12.28 -29.50 3.52
C THR A 2 -11.78 -28.30 2.74
N LEU A 3 -12.58 -27.25 2.67
CA LEU A 3 -12.15 -25.95 2.13
C LEU A 3 -12.05 -24.96 3.28
N SER A 4 -11.02 -24.13 3.28
CA SER A 4 -10.81 -23.11 4.30
C SER A 4 -10.27 -21.81 3.73
N TRP A 5 -10.64 -20.71 4.37
CA TRP A 5 -10.23 -19.35 4.06
C TRP A 5 -9.54 -18.75 5.28
N ASP A 6 -8.41 -18.11 5.05
CA ASP A 6 -7.72 -17.25 6.00
C ASP A 6 -7.70 -15.84 5.40
N TRP A 7 -8.31 -14.87 6.08
CA TRP A 7 -8.42 -13.49 5.63
C TRP A 7 -7.20 -12.65 6.01
N SER A 8 -6.29 -13.20 6.83
CA SER A 8 -5.07 -12.54 7.31
C SER A 8 -5.34 -11.28 8.15
N ASP A 9 -6.53 -11.14 8.77
CA ASP A 9 -6.91 -9.98 9.59
C ASP A 9 -6.91 -10.24 11.10
N GLY A 10 -6.59 -11.47 11.52
CA GLY A 10 -6.37 -11.84 12.91
C GLY A 10 -6.69 -13.31 13.17
N PRO A 11 -6.54 -13.80 14.41
CA PRO A 11 -7.04 -15.12 14.77
C PRO A 11 -8.58 -15.11 14.85
N PRO A 12 -9.25 -16.24 14.53
CA PRO A 12 -8.67 -17.55 14.21
C PRO A 12 -8.10 -17.66 12.78
N ALA A 13 -7.07 -18.51 12.61
CA ALA A 13 -6.47 -18.82 11.30
C ALA A 13 -6.46 -20.36 11.09
N PRO A 14 -7.19 -20.91 10.10
CA PRO A 14 -8.07 -20.21 9.17
C PRO A 14 -9.31 -19.63 9.86
N ASP A 15 -9.84 -18.54 9.32
CA ASP A 15 -11.06 -17.88 9.77
C ASP A 15 -12.29 -18.74 9.57
N GLU A 16 -12.35 -19.41 8.41
CA GLU A 16 -13.50 -20.16 7.98
C GLU A 16 -13.08 -21.53 7.46
N SER A 17 -13.84 -22.56 7.81
CA SER A 17 -13.63 -23.91 7.32
C SER A 17 -14.96 -24.63 7.15
N ALA A 18 -15.12 -25.33 6.02
CA ALA A 18 -16.31 -26.10 5.70
C ALA A 18 -15.95 -27.46 5.10
N LEU A 19 -16.74 -28.47 5.49
CA LEU A 19 -16.66 -29.83 4.95
C LEU A 19 -17.61 -29.97 3.76
N TYR A 20 -17.09 -30.51 2.67
CA TYR A 20 -17.82 -30.81 1.45
C TYR A 20 -17.80 -32.32 1.20
N PRO A 21 -18.96 -32.90 0.83
CA PRO A 21 -19.07 -34.32 0.56
C PRO A 21 -18.23 -34.71 -0.64
N ILE A 22 -17.54 -35.86 -0.54
CA ILE A 22 -16.85 -36.52 -1.65
C ILE A 22 -17.70 -37.71 -2.06
N THR A 23 -17.98 -37.85 -3.36
CA THR A 23 -18.88 -38.89 -3.88
C THR A 23 -18.16 -40.19 -4.23
N GLY A 24 -16.82 -40.21 -4.13
CA GLY A 24 -15.95 -41.36 -4.36
C GLY A 24 -14.93 -41.13 -5.49
N PRO A 25 -14.08 -42.12 -5.82
CA PRO A 25 -12.95 -41.95 -6.74
C PRO A 25 -13.32 -41.69 -8.21
N THR A 26 -14.60 -41.77 -8.57
CA THR A 26 -15.11 -41.55 -9.94
C THR A 26 -16.28 -40.56 -9.99
N GLY A 27 -16.68 -39.99 -8.85
CA GLY A 27 -17.74 -38.99 -8.79
C GLY A 27 -17.21 -37.57 -9.02
N PRO A 28 -18.09 -36.59 -9.30
CA PRO A 28 -17.70 -35.19 -9.21
C PRO A 28 -17.23 -34.92 -7.77
N ASN A 29 -15.97 -34.53 -7.64
CA ASN A 29 -15.34 -34.11 -6.39
C ASN A 29 -15.03 -32.61 -6.41
N ASP A 30 -15.70 -31.86 -7.29
CA ASP A 30 -15.64 -30.42 -7.33
C ASP A 30 -16.59 -29.80 -6.29
N ALA A 31 -16.11 -28.77 -5.62
CA ALA A 31 -16.93 -27.91 -4.79
C ALA A 31 -16.64 -26.46 -5.15
N THR A 32 -17.68 -25.65 -5.17
CA THR A 32 -17.54 -24.20 -5.23
C THR A 32 -17.86 -23.65 -3.85
N ASP A 33 -16.90 -22.95 -3.26
CA ASP A 33 -17.11 -22.22 -2.03
C ASP A 33 -17.03 -20.72 -2.29
N ARG A 34 -18.04 -19.97 -1.81
CA ARG A 34 -18.14 -18.52 -1.95
C ARG A 34 -18.30 -17.91 -0.58
N ARG A 35 -17.42 -16.99 -0.24
CA ARG A 35 -17.43 -16.24 1.01
C ARG A 35 -17.43 -14.74 0.74
N ALA A 36 -17.93 -14.00 1.72
CA ALA A 36 -17.93 -12.54 1.75
C ALA A 36 -17.30 -12.12 3.08
N HIS A 37 -16.33 -11.22 3.00
CA HIS A 37 -15.57 -10.74 4.15
C HIS A 37 -15.43 -9.21 4.05
N ALA A 38 -15.40 -8.54 5.21
CA ALA A 38 -15.25 -7.10 5.31
C ALA A 38 -14.09 -6.77 6.24
N PHE A 39 -13.03 -6.20 5.67
CA PHE A 39 -11.86 -5.76 6.43
C PHE A 39 -12.19 -4.47 7.20
N GLU A 40 -11.97 -4.48 8.51
CA GLU A 40 -12.27 -3.33 9.37
C GLU A 40 -11.17 -2.27 9.39
N SER A 41 -9.96 -2.64 8.96
CA SER A 41 -8.77 -1.79 9.07
C SER A 41 -8.07 -1.64 7.72
N ALA A 42 -7.36 -0.53 7.58
CA ALA A 42 -6.49 -0.31 6.44
C ALA A 42 -5.19 -1.07 6.66
N CYS A 43 -4.91 -2.04 5.78
CA CYS A 43 -3.67 -2.79 5.76
C CYS A 43 -3.50 -3.53 4.43
N LEU A 44 -2.39 -4.26 4.32
CA LEU A 44 -2.18 -5.28 3.31
C LEU A 44 -2.53 -6.64 3.93
N TYR A 45 -3.43 -7.38 3.28
CA TYR A 45 -3.91 -8.69 3.70
C TYR A 45 -3.50 -9.72 2.66
N ASP A 46 -3.02 -10.89 3.07
CA ASP A 46 -2.73 -12.00 2.16
C ASP A 46 -3.78 -13.09 2.36
N VAL A 47 -4.85 -13.01 1.58
CA VAL A 47 -5.98 -13.94 1.71
C VAL A 47 -5.57 -15.28 1.16
N THR A 48 -5.66 -16.32 1.98
CA THR A 48 -5.27 -17.68 1.62
C THR A 48 -6.50 -18.57 1.50
N PHE A 49 -6.61 -19.29 0.39
CA PHE A 49 -7.57 -20.37 0.19
C PHE A 49 -6.84 -21.70 0.20
N LYS A 50 -7.36 -22.66 0.98
CA LYS A 50 -6.80 -24.01 1.07
C LYS A 50 -7.87 -25.07 0.89
N ALA A 51 -7.54 -26.07 0.08
CA ALA A 51 -8.33 -27.28 -0.12
C ALA A 51 -7.55 -28.49 0.43
N VAL A 52 -8.21 -29.31 1.23
CA VAL A 52 -7.67 -30.57 1.77
C VAL A 52 -8.61 -31.71 1.39
N ASP A 53 -8.08 -32.71 0.71
CA ASP A 53 -8.82 -33.91 0.29
C ASP A 53 -8.97 -34.91 1.46
N ASP A 54 -9.82 -35.93 1.29
CA ASP A 54 -10.04 -36.96 2.33
C ASP A 54 -8.85 -37.88 2.57
N ASP A 55 -7.93 -37.99 1.63
CA ASP A 55 -6.63 -38.66 1.77
C ASP A 55 -5.52 -37.73 2.33
N ALA A 56 -5.91 -36.53 2.76
CA ALA A 56 -5.05 -35.45 3.25
C ALA A 56 -4.12 -34.80 2.20
N ALA A 57 -4.28 -35.09 0.90
CA ALA A 57 -3.68 -34.25 -0.14
C ALA A 57 -4.21 -32.81 -0.03
N SER A 58 -3.40 -31.82 -0.38
CA SER A 58 -3.84 -30.42 -0.29
C SER A 58 -3.28 -29.53 -1.39
N GLY A 59 -4.02 -28.47 -1.69
CA GLY A 59 -3.62 -27.36 -2.55
C GLY A 59 -3.98 -26.04 -1.88
N GLU A 60 -3.20 -25.01 -2.19
CA GLU A 60 -3.33 -23.70 -1.58
C GLU A 60 -3.09 -22.62 -2.64
N ASP A 61 -3.83 -21.52 -2.55
CA ASP A 61 -3.69 -20.34 -3.39
C ASP A 61 -3.84 -19.09 -2.51
N HIS A 62 -3.27 -17.97 -2.94
CA HIS A 62 -3.31 -16.72 -2.17
C HIS A 62 -3.48 -15.50 -3.07
N VAL A 63 -4.11 -14.46 -2.50
CA VAL A 63 -4.27 -13.16 -3.15
C VAL A 63 -4.06 -12.03 -2.14
N SER A 64 -3.20 -11.08 -2.50
CA SER A 64 -2.98 -9.91 -1.65
C SER A 64 -4.03 -8.82 -1.92
N ILE A 65 -4.73 -8.39 -0.87
CA ILE A 65 -5.73 -7.33 -0.89
C ILE A 65 -5.18 -6.13 -0.11
N LEU A 66 -5.30 -4.94 -0.71
CA LEU A 66 -4.92 -3.68 -0.08
C LEU A 66 -6.19 -2.91 0.28
N ILE A 67 -6.30 -2.54 1.55
CA ILE A 67 -7.39 -1.71 2.07
C ILE A 67 -6.80 -0.40 2.56
N THR A 68 -7.30 0.73 2.07
CA THR A 68 -6.98 2.06 2.58
C THR A 68 -8.02 2.50 3.59
N GLN A 69 -7.68 3.48 4.43
CA GLN A 69 -8.70 4.21 5.18
C GLN A 69 -9.58 5.03 4.21
N THR A 70 -10.59 5.72 4.73
CA THR A 70 -11.41 6.65 3.94
C THR A 70 -11.58 7.99 4.66
N GLY A 71 -11.76 9.06 3.87
CA GLY A 71 -12.17 10.38 4.37
C GLY A 71 -11.12 11.12 5.20
N GLN A 72 -9.85 10.73 5.13
CA GLN A 72 -8.79 11.47 5.81
C GLN A 72 -8.40 12.72 5.01
N ARG A 73 -7.80 13.68 5.70
CA ARG A 73 -7.22 14.87 5.07
C ARG A 73 -5.78 14.58 4.68
N ALA A 74 -5.35 15.09 3.54
CA ALA A 74 -3.95 15.06 3.13
C ALA A 74 -3.04 15.69 4.20
N ARG A 75 -1.86 15.11 4.38
CA ARG A 75 -0.88 15.51 5.40
C ARG A 75 0.46 15.82 4.75
N GLN A 76 1.19 16.74 5.36
CA GLN A 76 2.54 17.12 4.95
C GLN A 76 3.60 16.20 5.58
N ASP A 77 4.82 16.28 5.08
CA ASP A 77 6.00 15.54 5.56
C ASP A 77 6.19 15.63 7.08
N GLY A 78 6.04 16.82 7.67
CA GLY A 78 6.20 17.02 9.11
C GLY A 78 5.23 16.19 9.96
N TYR A 79 3.99 16.00 9.50
CA TYR A 79 3.03 15.14 10.19
C TYR A 79 3.49 13.67 10.11
N TRP A 80 3.89 13.20 8.93
CA TRP A 80 4.33 11.83 8.75
C TRP A 80 5.63 11.52 9.49
N GLN A 81 6.58 12.46 9.54
CA GLN A 81 7.77 12.38 10.38
C GLN A 81 7.41 12.19 11.85
N GLN A 82 6.40 12.91 12.35
CA GLN A 82 5.92 12.77 13.73
C GLN A 82 5.30 11.38 13.98
N GLN A 83 4.50 10.86 13.04
CA GLN A 83 3.90 9.52 13.18
C GLN A 83 4.97 8.42 13.13
N LEU A 84 5.90 8.49 12.19
CA LEU A 84 6.95 7.48 11.99
C LEU A 84 8.04 7.54 13.07
N GLY A 85 8.41 8.74 13.52
CA GLY A 85 9.42 8.96 14.55
C GLY A 85 8.93 8.74 15.98
N ARG A 86 7.65 8.41 16.18
CA ARG A 86 6.99 8.04 17.46
C ARG A 86 6.90 9.15 18.52
N ASN A 87 7.67 10.24 18.37
CA ASN A 87 7.63 11.39 19.27
C ASN A 87 6.36 12.22 19.03
N GLY A 88 5.38 12.07 19.94
CA GLY A 88 4.08 12.73 19.80
C GLY A 88 3.20 12.12 18.70
N ALA A 89 3.45 10.88 18.30
CA ALA A 89 2.61 10.17 17.35
C ALA A 89 1.18 10.03 17.88
N GLN A 90 0.22 10.16 16.96
CA GLN A 90 -1.22 10.02 17.20
C GLN A 90 -1.74 8.67 16.71
N LEU A 91 -1.09 8.09 15.71
CA LEU A 91 -1.40 6.75 15.20
C LEU A 91 -0.71 5.68 16.06
N SER A 92 -1.34 4.51 16.19
CA SER A 92 -0.68 3.35 16.79
C SER A 92 0.44 2.84 15.87
N GLN A 93 1.40 2.11 16.44
CA GLN A 93 2.49 1.52 15.65
C GLN A 93 1.97 0.53 14.62
N ASP A 94 0.89 -0.21 14.92
CA ASP A 94 0.28 -1.16 13.99
C ASP A 94 -0.31 -0.46 12.76
N VAL A 95 -1.00 0.68 12.95
CA VAL A 95 -1.54 1.47 11.83
C VAL A 95 -0.41 2.02 10.96
N VAL A 96 0.66 2.53 11.58
CA VAL A 96 1.82 3.02 10.84
C VAL A 96 2.50 1.89 10.06
N ALA A 97 2.65 0.71 10.66
CA ALA A 97 3.20 -0.46 9.99
C ALA A 97 2.34 -0.88 8.78
N CYS A 98 1.02 -0.90 8.92
CA CYS A 98 0.10 -1.16 7.82
C CYS A 98 0.25 -0.15 6.68
N TYR A 99 0.36 1.16 6.97
CA TYR A 99 0.57 2.16 5.93
C TYR A 99 1.91 2.00 5.21
N VAL A 100 2.99 1.70 5.94
CA VAL A 100 4.30 1.45 5.33
C VAL A 100 4.27 0.18 4.47
N ALA A 101 3.59 -0.88 4.90
CA ALA A 101 3.40 -2.09 4.09
C ALA A 101 2.64 -1.79 2.79
N ILE A 102 1.60 -0.94 2.85
CA ILE A 102 0.90 -0.45 1.67
C ILE A 102 1.86 0.30 0.74
N VAL A 103 2.66 1.23 1.26
CA VAL A 103 3.66 1.97 0.46
C VAL A 103 4.64 1.00 -0.23
N GLY A 104 5.19 0.04 0.51
CA GLY A 104 6.09 -0.97 -0.03
C GLY A 104 5.45 -1.84 -1.12
N ARG A 105 4.12 -2.03 -1.07
CA ARG A 105 3.38 -2.78 -2.09
C ARG A 105 3.11 -1.98 -3.37
N VAL A 106 2.80 -0.69 -3.25
CA VAL A 106 2.38 0.12 -4.41
C VAL A 106 3.52 0.89 -5.07
N SER A 107 4.62 1.12 -4.35
CA SER A 107 5.76 1.89 -4.84
C SER A 107 6.80 1.01 -5.51
N ALA A 108 7.20 1.36 -6.73
CA ALA A 108 8.35 0.74 -7.40
C ALA A 108 9.71 1.20 -6.81
N VAL A 109 9.72 2.31 -6.07
CA VAL A 109 10.93 2.87 -5.44
C VAL A 109 11.22 2.20 -4.11
N PHE A 110 10.19 2.02 -3.27
CA PHE A 110 10.39 1.60 -1.89
C PHE A 110 10.43 0.10 -1.64
N SER A 111 10.06 -0.69 -2.65
CA SER A 111 10.17 -2.14 -2.60
C SER A 111 11.63 -2.61 -2.65
N GLU A 112 12.51 -1.89 -3.36
CA GLU A 112 13.90 -2.33 -3.62
C GLU A 112 14.92 -1.18 -3.75
N ALA A 113 14.60 -0.11 -4.51
CA ALA A 113 15.57 0.93 -4.85
C ALA A 113 15.92 1.88 -3.70
N ARG A 114 15.01 2.03 -2.73
CA ARG A 114 15.21 2.78 -1.48
C ARG A 114 14.49 2.02 -0.37
N ALA A 115 15.23 1.55 0.64
CA ALA A 115 14.60 0.82 1.73
C ALA A 115 13.54 1.67 2.46
N ALA A 116 12.33 1.13 2.56
CA ALA A 116 11.26 1.62 3.43
C ALA A 116 10.40 0.44 3.95
N ALA A 117 11.07 -0.62 4.43
CA ALA A 117 10.40 -1.87 4.83
C ALA A 117 9.65 -1.75 6.16
N ASN A 118 9.99 -0.75 6.98
CA ASN A 118 9.39 -0.50 8.29
C ASN A 118 9.35 1.01 8.59
N ALA A 119 8.73 1.37 9.72
CA ALA A 119 8.55 2.76 10.13
C ALA A 119 9.87 3.54 10.27
N ASP A 120 10.95 2.90 10.72
CA ASP A 120 12.24 3.57 10.95
C ASP A 120 12.95 3.85 9.60
N ASP A 121 12.85 2.92 8.64
CA ASP A 121 13.33 3.13 7.27
C ASP A 121 12.54 4.25 6.57
N ALA A 122 11.21 4.21 6.66
CA ALA A 122 10.34 5.25 6.11
C ALA A 122 10.59 6.62 6.77
N PHE A 123 10.86 6.67 8.08
CA PHE A 123 11.27 7.89 8.76
C PHE A 123 12.58 8.45 8.18
N THR A 124 13.53 7.58 7.86
CA THR A 124 14.81 7.98 7.25
C THR A 124 14.64 8.58 5.86
N VAL A 125 13.66 8.12 5.08
CA VAL A 125 13.28 8.75 3.80
C VAL A 125 12.77 10.18 4.02
N LEU A 126 11.91 10.39 5.02
CA LEU A 126 11.33 11.71 5.27
C LEU A 126 12.30 12.70 5.92
N ASN A 127 13.22 12.23 6.76
CA ASN A 127 14.08 13.07 7.60
C ASN A 127 15.33 13.55 6.86
N LEU A 128 15.15 14.45 5.90
CA LEU A 128 16.24 15.16 5.23
C LEU A 128 16.75 16.26 6.16
N ARG A 129 17.87 16.03 6.87
CA ARG A 129 18.49 16.97 7.82
C ARG A 129 18.38 18.44 7.36
N GLN A 130 17.43 19.20 7.93
CA GLN A 130 17.16 20.60 7.56
C GLN A 130 16.88 20.86 6.07
N ASN A 131 16.18 19.94 5.38
CA ASN A 131 15.88 20.03 3.94
C ASN A 131 17.10 20.11 3.01
N SER A 132 18.29 19.72 3.50
CA SER A 132 19.55 19.80 2.76
C SER A 132 19.84 18.60 1.84
N GLY A 133 18.86 17.72 1.63
CA GLY A 133 19.00 16.55 0.76
C GLY A 133 19.22 16.90 -0.72
N SER A 134 19.75 15.95 -1.46
CA SER A 134 19.82 15.99 -2.93
C SER A 134 18.42 16.07 -3.57
N GLU A 135 18.33 16.46 -4.85
CA GLU A 135 17.05 16.48 -5.56
C GLU A 135 16.37 15.10 -5.63
N LEU A 136 17.18 14.04 -5.66
CA LEU A 136 16.71 12.66 -5.63
C LEU A 136 16.09 12.32 -4.26
N GLU A 137 16.73 12.72 -3.17
CA GLU A 137 16.20 12.52 -1.81
C GLU A 137 14.95 13.37 -1.53
N LYS A 138 14.89 14.59 -2.08
CA LYS A 138 13.67 15.42 -2.00
C LYS A 138 12.50 14.74 -2.73
N LEU A 139 12.75 14.17 -3.91
CA LEU A 139 11.73 13.40 -4.63
C LEU A 139 11.31 12.15 -3.85
N ASP A 140 12.27 11.40 -3.27
CA ASP A 140 11.95 10.25 -2.41
C ASP A 140 11.01 10.65 -1.27
N ARG A 141 11.27 11.79 -0.62
CA ARG A 141 10.38 12.29 0.45
C ARG A 141 8.97 12.57 -0.05
N GLU A 142 8.80 13.32 -1.15
CA GLU A 142 7.46 13.66 -1.64
C GLU A 142 6.71 12.41 -2.13
N ILE A 143 7.41 11.44 -2.75
CA ILE A 143 6.81 10.15 -3.13
C ILE A 143 6.32 9.40 -1.89
N MET A 144 7.13 9.35 -0.81
CA MET A 144 6.74 8.72 0.45
C MET A 144 5.52 9.39 1.08
N VAL A 145 5.48 10.72 1.13
CA VAL A 145 4.34 11.48 1.66
C VAL A 145 3.07 11.18 0.85
N ALA A 146 3.17 11.20 -0.47
CA ALA A 146 2.04 10.95 -1.36
C ALA A 146 1.48 9.52 -1.16
N TRP A 147 2.34 8.51 -1.06
CA TRP A 147 1.88 7.15 -0.80
C TRP A 147 1.33 6.94 0.62
N LEU A 148 1.84 7.64 1.63
CA LEU A 148 1.24 7.63 2.98
C LEU A 148 -0.13 8.33 3.00
N ASN A 149 -0.31 9.41 2.23
CA ASN A 149 -1.62 10.05 2.04
C ASN A 149 -2.58 9.10 1.31
N PHE A 150 -2.11 8.31 0.34
CA PHE A 150 -2.91 7.25 -0.28
C PHE A 150 -3.28 6.14 0.71
N ALA A 151 -2.32 5.61 1.47
CA ALA A 151 -2.55 4.55 2.45
C ALA A 151 -3.57 4.96 3.53
N SER A 152 -3.48 6.22 3.98
CA SER A 152 -4.44 6.81 4.91
C SER A 152 -5.77 7.21 4.29
N GLY A 153 -5.99 7.01 2.99
CA GLY A 153 -7.25 7.31 2.34
C GLY A 153 -7.53 8.79 2.14
N ALA A 154 -6.51 9.64 2.19
CA ALA A 154 -6.62 11.05 1.84
C ALA A 154 -6.72 11.26 0.33
N VAL A 155 -6.26 10.29 -0.46
CA VAL A 155 -6.38 10.26 -1.92
C VAL A 155 -6.69 8.86 -2.40
N GLY A 156 -7.61 8.74 -3.35
CA GLY A 156 -7.90 7.48 -4.03
C GLY A 156 -6.86 7.15 -5.10
N TYR A 157 -6.61 5.86 -5.34
CA TYR A 157 -5.61 5.40 -6.34
C TYR A 157 -5.87 5.99 -7.74
N SER A 158 -7.13 5.98 -8.18
CA SER A 158 -7.58 6.53 -9.46
C SER A 158 -8.24 7.90 -9.34
N GLN A 159 -8.11 8.57 -8.19
CA GLN A 159 -8.66 9.91 -8.00
C GLN A 159 -8.00 10.87 -8.98
N MET A 160 -8.81 11.66 -9.67
CA MET A 160 -8.30 12.71 -10.55
C MET A 160 -7.70 13.83 -9.69
N VAL A 161 -6.51 14.29 -10.05
CA VAL A 161 -5.79 15.42 -9.45
C VAL A 161 -5.47 16.47 -10.50
N ASP A 162 -5.36 17.73 -10.08
CA ASP A 162 -5.00 18.85 -10.95
C ASP A 162 -3.47 18.97 -11.05
N THR A 163 -2.92 18.59 -12.20
CA THR A 163 -1.47 18.62 -12.45
C THR A 163 -0.98 19.91 -13.07
N ASN A 164 -1.89 20.76 -13.55
CA ASN A 164 -1.55 21.97 -14.29
C ASN A 164 -1.85 23.27 -13.50
N GLY A 165 -2.58 23.16 -12.39
CA GLY A 165 -2.93 24.25 -11.48
C GLY A 165 -4.10 25.13 -11.94
N ASP A 166 -4.91 24.68 -12.89
CA ASP A 166 -6.08 25.42 -13.40
C ASP A 166 -7.36 25.23 -12.54
N GLY A 167 -7.28 24.41 -11.49
CA GLY A 167 -8.39 24.07 -10.61
C GLY A 167 -9.28 22.93 -11.12
N THR A 168 -8.93 22.31 -12.25
CA THR A 168 -9.64 21.18 -12.85
C THR A 168 -8.77 19.93 -12.78
N ALA A 169 -9.31 18.87 -12.17
CA ALA A 169 -8.61 17.61 -12.10
C ALA A 169 -8.47 16.97 -13.49
N ASP A 170 -7.24 16.65 -13.90
CA ASP A 170 -6.90 16.27 -15.28
C ASP A 170 -6.16 14.93 -15.41
N THR A 171 -5.53 14.46 -14.33
CA THR A 171 -4.71 13.24 -14.35
C THR A 171 -5.03 12.35 -13.15
N PRO A 172 -5.18 11.03 -13.32
CA PRO A 172 -5.29 10.11 -12.19
C PRO A 172 -4.04 10.12 -11.30
N PHE A 173 -4.22 10.12 -9.98
CA PHE A 173 -3.14 10.14 -8.98
C PHE A 173 -2.09 9.04 -9.23
N ASN A 174 -2.50 7.80 -9.50
CA ASN A 174 -1.57 6.72 -9.80
C ASN A 174 -0.68 6.97 -11.03
N GLN A 175 -1.17 7.69 -12.05
CA GLN A 175 -0.35 8.04 -13.21
C GLN A 175 0.69 9.10 -12.87
N VAL A 176 0.34 10.07 -12.02
CA VAL A 176 1.30 11.07 -11.50
C VAL A 176 2.41 10.36 -10.72
N MET A 177 2.04 9.44 -9.83
CA MET A 177 3.00 8.67 -9.04
C MET A 177 3.88 7.78 -9.90
N GLN A 178 3.32 7.08 -10.90
CA GLN A 178 4.10 6.27 -11.83
C GLN A 178 5.13 7.11 -12.61
N ALA A 179 4.76 8.31 -13.04
CA ALA A 179 5.69 9.22 -13.72
C ALA A 179 6.81 9.69 -12.80
N ALA A 180 6.49 10.06 -11.55
CA ALA A 180 7.47 10.47 -10.56
C ALA A 180 8.46 9.35 -10.22
N GLU A 181 7.96 8.14 -9.98
CA GLU A 181 8.78 6.96 -9.71
C GLU A 181 9.63 6.55 -10.91
N SER A 182 9.11 6.66 -12.14
CA SER A 182 9.90 6.41 -13.36
C SER A 182 11.08 7.37 -13.48
N VAL A 183 10.89 8.66 -13.21
CA VAL A 183 11.99 9.64 -13.21
C VAL A 183 12.97 9.36 -12.07
N ARG A 184 12.47 8.95 -10.90
CA ARG A 184 13.31 8.57 -9.75
C ARG A 184 14.16 7.32 -10.02
N LEU A 185 13.66 6.37 -10.79
CA LEU A 185 14.37 5.12 -11.11
C LEU A 185 15.36 5.27 -12.27
N ASP A 186 15.30 6.35 -13.04
CA ASP A 186 16.24 6.63 -14.12
C ASP A 186 17.58 7.19 -13.58
N PRO A 187 18.69 6.44 -13.66
CA PRO A 187 19.99 6.93 -13.19
C PRO A 187 20.53 8.12 -14.02
N ALA A 188 19.97 8.38 -15.21
CA ALA A 188 20.31 9.50 -16.07
C ALA A 188 19.38 10.71 -15.90
N ALA A 189 18.40 10.65 -14.98
CA ALA A 189 17.44 11.73 -14.78
C ALA A 189 18.15 13.06 -14.45
N PRO A 190 17.91 14.13 -15.22
CA PRO A 190 18.50 15.42 -14.93
C PRO A 190 17.87 16.02 -13.66
N ALA A 191 18.65 16.80 -12.90
CA ALA A 191 18.19 17.45 -11.68
C ALA A 191 16.92 18.33 -11.88
N ALA A 192 16.71 18.87 -13.09
CA ALA A 192 15.51 19.62 -13.42
C ALA A 192 14.25 18.73 -13.46
N ALA A 193 14.35 17.50 -13.96
CA ALA A 193 13.24 16.55 -13.98
C ALA A 193 12.87 16.08 -12.57
N LEU A 194 13.89 15.79 -11.73
CA LEU A 194 13.67 15.46 -10.32
C LEU A 194 12.96 16.60 -9.58
N ARG A 195 13.39 17.85 -9.78
CA ARG A 195 12.74 19.04 -9.20
C ARG A 195 11.30 19.22 -9.67
N PHE A 196 11.05 19.07 -10.97
CA PHE A 196 9.72 19.18 -11.53
C PHE A 196 8.77 18.14 -10.91
N GLN A 197 9.21 16.87 -10.85
CA GLN A 197 8.42 15.82 -10.21
C GLN A 197 8.21 16.05 -8.71
N THR A 198 9.24 16.55 -8.00
CA THR A 198 9.12 16.90 -6.57
C THR A 198 8.01 17.93 -6.36
N GLN A 199 7.97 18.98 -7.18
CA GLN A 199 6.96 20.05 -7.08
C GLN A 199 5.56 19.54 -7.45
N LEU A 200 5.46 18.76 -8.54
CA LEU A 200 4.19 18.20 -8.99
C LEU A 200 3.60 17.25 -7.95
N VAL A 201 4.38 16.30 -7.43
CA VAL A 201 3.94 15.36 -6.39
C VAL A 201 3.54 16.12 -5.13
N HIS A 202 4.31 17.12 -4.72
CA HIS A 202 3.95 17.96 -3.57
C HIS A 202 2.59 18.64 -3.75
N GLN A 203 2.39 19.29 -4.91
CA GLN A 203 1.14 19.97 -5.25
C GLN A 203 -0.05 19.02 -5.16
N VAL A 204 0.02 17.89 -5.88
CA VAL A 204 -1.12 16.97 -5.94
C VAL A 204 -1.33 16.21 -4.65
N SER A 205 -0.30 16.01 -3.82
CA SER A 205 -0.39 15.20 -2.60
C SER A 205 -0.87 15.96 -1.36
N VAL A 206 -0.74 17.30 -1.35
CA VAL A 206 -1.04 18.15 -0.18
C VAL A 206 -2.19 19.13 -0.42
N HIS A 207 -2.46 19.53 -1.67
CA HIS A 207 -3.42 20.58 -2.01
C HIS A 207 -4.69 20.08 -2.72
N MET A 208 -5.16 18.89 -2.35
CA MET A 208 -6.40 18.28 -2.87
C MET A 208 -7.68 18.93 -2.35
#